data_AF-A0A5D0U0B9-F1
#
_entry.id   AF-A0A5D0U0B9-F1
#
_cell.length_a   1.000
_cell.length_b   1.000
_cell.length_c   1.000
_cell.angle_alpha   90.00
_cell.angle_beta   90.00
_cell.angle_gamma   90.00
#
_symmetry.space_group_name_H-M   'P 1'
#
loop_
_entity.id
_entity.type
_entity.pdbx_description
1 polymer ?
#
loop_
_entity_poly.entity_id
_entity_poly.type
_entity_poly.pdbx_seq_one_letter_code
_entity_poly.pdbx_strand_id
1 'polypeptide(L)'
;MMDRLYERSSRRCEPDALDPAVRDALMEHGEAHQLGDVATAARMCCVTRSVRLKRPGLLARLTKSGDPDTEHTTITLLLPRYLVVAVTGAQRGIHVRSIRLEDVSLDSALPASLDTGISATGPWSGTPEHSSFHIALGDDPDGNAFLTELRTAITKAKTA
;
A
#
# COMPACT_ATOMS: atom_id res chain seq x y z
N MET A 1 -1.93 -27.46 -1.40
CA MET A 1 -2.86 -26.30 -1.45
C MET A 1 -2.14 -25.16 -0.76
N MET A 2 -1.85 -24.05 -1.46
CA MET A 2 -1.11 -22.93 -0.87
C MET A 2 -1.96 -22.28 0.22
N ASP A 3 -1.38 -22.05 1.39
CA ASP A 3 -2.09 -21.57 2.58
C ASP A 3 -2.26 -20.03 2.56
N ARG A 4 -2.63 -19.48 1.39
CA ARG A 4 -2.74 -18.04 1.17
C ARG A 4 -3.84 -17.42 2.04
N LEU A 5 -3.55 -16.26 2.61
CA LEU A 5 -4.51 -15.46 3.37
C LEU A 5 -5.45 -14.66 2.46
N TYR A 6 -4.89 -14.13 1.36
CA TYR A 6 -5.58 -13.31 0.38
C TYR A 6 -5.29 -13.79 -1.04
N GLU A 7 -6.27 -13.60 -1.91
CA GLU A 7 -6.08 -13.50 -3.35
C GLU A 7 -5.89 -12.03 -3.69
N ARG A 8 -4.81 -11.71 -4.40
CA ARG A 8 -4.46 -10.34 -4.76
C ARG A 8 -4.33 -10.21 -6.28
N SER A 9 -4.86 -9.11 -6.80
CA SER A 9 -4.71 -8.72 -8.20
C SER A 9 -4.36 -7.25 -8.27
N SER A 10 -3.20 -6.96 -8.84
CA SER A 10 -2.69 -5.62 -9.08
C SER A 10 -2.99 -5.18 -10.50
N ARG A 11 -3.20 -3.88 -10.65
CA ARG A 11 -3.39 -3.24 -11.95
C ARG A 11 -2.76 -1.86 -11.94
N ARG A 12 -1.96 -1.56 -12.97
CA ARG A 12 -1.48 -0.21 -13.21
C ARG A 12 -2.65 0.68 -13.64
N CYS A 13 -2.67 1.91 -13.13
CA CYS A 13 -3.64 2.92 -13.58
C CYS A 13 -3.02 4.31 -13.58
N GLU A 14 -3.77 5.26 -14.12
CA GLU A 14 -3.53 6.69 -13.91
C GLU A 14 -4.24 7.14 -12.62
N PRO A 15 -3.70 8.09 -11.86
CA PRO A 15 -4.35 8.63 -10.66
C PRO A 15 -5.77 9.14 -10.92
N ASP A 16 -6.04 9.72 -12.10
CA ASP A 16 -7.35 10.23 -12.47
C ASP A 16 -8.41 9.11 -12.64
N ALA A 17 -7.99 7.86 -12.86
CA ALA A 17 -8.88 6.72 -12.99
C ALA A 17 -9.29 6.11 -11.64
N LEU A 18 -8.77 6.64 -10.51
CA LEU A 18 -9.16 6.21 -9.17
C LEU A 18 -10.59 6.67 -8.84
N ASP A 19 -11.20 6.01 -7.85
CA ASP A 19 -12.47 6.47 -7.28
C ASP A 19 -12.33 7.93 -6.78
N PRO A 20 -13.31 8.82 -7.03
CA PRO A 20 -13.22 10.22 -6.63
C PRO A 20 -12.91 10.43 -5.15
N ALA A 21 -13.53 9.66 -4.25
CA ALA A 21 -13.30 9.80 -2.81
C ALA A 21 -11.87 9.39 -2.43
N VAL A 22 -11.28 8.42 -3.14
CA VAL A 22 -9.87 8.04 -2.97
C VAL A 22 -8.94 9.15 -3.48
N ARG A 23 -9.26 9.77 -4.62
CA ARG A 23 -8.48 10.91 -5.13
C ARG A 23 -8.51 12.08 -4.15
N ASP A 24 -9.69 12.43 -3.64
CA ASP A 24 -9.85 13.52 -2.67
C ASP A 24 -9.03 13.26 -1.40
N ALA A 25 -9.08 12.04 -0.86
CA ALA A 25 -8.29 11.67 0.31
C ALA A 25 -6.78 11.69 0.03
N LEU A 26 -6.34 11.31 -1.18
CA LEU A 26 -4.93 11.39 -1.58
C LEU A 26 -4.46 12.85 -1.68
N MET A 27 -5.29 13.74 -2.25
CA MET A 27 -4.99 15.18 -2.34
C MET A 27 -4.94 15.83 -0.96
N GLU A 28 -5.92 15.57 -0.10
CA GLU A 28 -5.95 16.05 1.28
C GLU A 28 -4.71 15.61 2.05
N HIS A 29 -4.31 14.34 1.93
CA HIS A 29 -3.08 13.83 2.53
C HIS A 29 -1.83 14.50 1.96
N GLY A 30 -1.80 14.72 0.64
CA GLY A 30 -0.73 15.41 -0.05
C GLY A 30 -0.51 16.83 0.45
N GLU A 31 -1.60 17.58 0.64
CA GLU A 31 -1.60 18.92 1.19
C GLU A 31 -1.15 18.92 2.66
N ALA A 32 -1.77 18.08 3.50
CA ALA A 32 -1.47 18.00 4.93
C ALA A 32 -0.01 17.63 5.23
N HIS A 33 0.61 16.84 4.35
CA HIS A 33 1.99 16.37 4.50
C HIS A 33 2.99 17.01 3.54
N GLN A 34 2.60 18.07 2.82
CA GLN A 34 3.46 18.83 1.91
C GLN A 34 4.15 17.95 0.84
N LEU A 35 3.41 17.00 0.29
CA LEU A 35 3.93 16.05 -0.73
C LEU A 35 3.92 16.64 -2.15
N GLY A 36 3.34 17.84 -2.30
CA GLY A 36 3.04 18.45 -3.59
C GLY A 36 1.72 17.93 -4.17
N ASP A 37 1.50 18.20 -5.45
CA ASP A 37 0.37 17.64 -6.20
C ASP A 37 0.61 16.14 -6.46
N VAL A 38 0.01 15.30 -5.63
CA VAL A 38 0.20 13.85 -5.65
C VAL A 38 -0.35 13.21 -6.93
N ALA A 39 -1.33 13.82 -7.59
CA ALA A 39 -1.93 13.28 -8.81
C ALA A 39 -0.98 13.49 -9.98
N THR A 40 -0.41 14.69 -10.15
CA THR A 40 0.48 14.99 -11.27
C THR A 40 1.92 14.53 -11.03
N ALA A 41 2.37 14.44 -9.77
CA ALA A 41 3.73 14.01 -9.45
C ALA A 41 3.91 12.47 -9.45
N ALA A 42 2.82 11.69 -9.48
CA ALA A 42 2.89 10.24 -9.50
C ALA A 42 3.61 9.72 -10.75
N ARG A 43 4.76 9.07 -10.54
CA ARG A 43 5.48 8.35 -11.60
C ARG A 43 4.84 7.02 -11.93
N MET A 44 4.19 6.43 -10.94
CA MET A 44 3.46 5.17 -11.08
C MET A 44 2.33 5.12 -10.06
N CYS A 45 1.17 4.63 -10.50
CA CYS A 45 0.03 4.31 -9.67
C CYS A 45 -0.34 2.84 -9.90
N CYS A 46 -0.54 2.10 -8.81
CA CYS A 46 -0.96 0.70 -8.83
C CYS A 46 -2.11 0.51 -7.85
N VAL A 47 -3.13 -0.23 -8.28
CA VAL A 47 -4.30 -0.58 -7.49
C VAL A 47 -4.29 -2.09 -7.30
N THR A 48 -4.27 -2.53 -6.05
CA THR A 48 -4.30 -3.94 -5.67
C THR A 48 -5.62 -4.26 -4.98
N ARG A 49 -6.45 -5.06 -5.64
CA ARG A 49 -7.65 -5.65 -5.04
C ARG A 49 -7.24 -6.88 -4.22
N SER A 50 -7.75 -6.97 -3.00
CA SER A 50 -7.40 -8.03 -2.04
C SER A 50 -8.67 -8.70 -1.53
N VAL A 51 -8.83 -9.99 -1.82
CA VAL A 51 -9.98 -10.79 -1.39
C VAL A 51 -9.54 -11.82 -0.38
N ARG A 52 -10.12 -11.77 0.81
CA ARG A 52 -9.76 -12.69 1.90
C ARG A 52 -10.25 -14.11 1.61
N LEU A 53 -9.35 -15.08 1.63
CA LEU A 53 -9.65 -16.49 1.33
C LEU A 53 -10.19 -17.26 2.54
N LYS A 54 -9.86 -16.82 3.76
CA LYS A 54 -10.24 -17.49 5.00
C LYS A 54 -10.91 -16.53 5.96
N ARG A 55 -12.01 -16.96 6.58
CA ARG A 55 -12.65 -16.16 7.62
C ARG A 55 -11.70 -15.99 8.81
N PRO A 56 -11.72 -14.84 9.50
CA PRO A 56 -10.96 -14.66 10.73
C PRO A 56 -11.30 -15.75 11.74
N GLY A 57 -10.29 -16.22 12.47
CA GLY A 57 -10.45 -17.17 13.57
C GLY A 57 -11.34 -16.62 14.69
N LEU A 58 -11.86 -17.50 15.55
CA LEU A 58 -12.82 -17.12 16.60
C LEU A 58 -12.28 -16.03 17.53
N LEU A 59 -11.01 -16.13 17.94
CA LEU A 59 -10.33 -15.12 18.76
C LEU A 59 -10.28 -13.76 18.05
N ALA A 60 -9.88 -13.72 16.78
CA ALA A 60 -9.79 -12.48 16.01
C ALA A 60 -11.14 -11.79 15.81
N ARG A 61 -12.25 -12.55 15.80
CA ARG A 61 -13.60 -11.98 15.79
C ARG A 61 -13.99 -11.42 17.15
N LEU A 62 -13.66 -12.14 18.23
CA LEU A 62 -13.98 -11.72 19.59
C LEU A 62 -13.22 -10.44 19.99
N THR A 63 -11.93 -10.36 19.63
CA THR A 63 -11.07 -9.20 19.91
C THR A 63 -11.18 -8.10 18.87
N LYS A 64 -11.96 -8.31 17.79
CA LYS A 64 -12.03 -7.43 16.62
C LYS A 64 -10.65 -7.08 16.03
N SER A 65 -9.67 -7.98 16.17
CA SER A 65 -8.30 -7.79 15.69
C SER A 65 -8.09 -8.33 14.28
N GLY A 66 -9.09 -9.02 13.71
CA GLY A 66 -9.06 -9.43 12.31
C GLY A 66 -9.32 -8.24 11.37
N ASP A 67 -8.87 -8.36 10.13
CA ASP A 67 -9.26 -7.43 9.07
C ASP A 67 -10.81 -7.31 9.05
N PRO A 68 -11.39 -6.10 9.19
CA PRO A 68 -12.84 -5.97 9.19
C PRO A 68 -13.44 -6.29 7.82
N ASP A 69 -12.68 -6.08 6.75
CA ASP A 69 -13.13 -6.21 5.38
C ASP A 69 -12.85 -7.62 4.83
N THR A 70 -13.83 -8.18 4.12
CA THR A 70 -13.61 -9.39 3.31
C THR A 70 -12.92 -9.07 1.99
N GLU A 71 -13.09 -7.84 1.52
CA GLU A 71 -12.44 -7.30 0.34
C GLU A 71 -12.02 -5.86 0.60
N HIS A 72 -10.77 -5.52 0.28
CA HIS A 72 -10.27 -4.15 0.33
C HIS A 72 -9.35 -3.88 -0.84
N THR A 73 -9.14 -2.60 -1.13
CA THR A 73 -8.25 -2.14 -2.18
C THR A 73 -7.11 -1.34 -1.57
N THR A 74 -5.89 -1.64 -1.99
CA THR A 74 -4.70 -0.85 -1.68
C THR A 74 -4.28 -0.10 -2.93
N ILE A 75 -4.13 1.22 -2.83
CA ILE A 75 -3.65 2.09 -3.89
C ILE A 75 -2.26 2.56 -3.48
N THR A 76 -1.28 2.41 -4.36
CA THR A 76 0.09 2.83 -4.12
C THR A 76 0.52 3.84 -5.19
N LEU A 77 0.90 5.04 -4.76
CA LEU A 77 1.51 6.06 -5.62
C LEU A 77 3.01 6.13 -5.32
N LEU A 78 3.81 6.05 -6.37
CA LEU A 78 5.23 6.35 -6.30
C LEU A 78 5.47 7.78 -6.77
N LEU A 79 5.76 8.66 -5.82
CA LEU A 79 6.14 10.06 -6.05
C LEU A 79 7.68 10.17 -6.16
N PRO A 80 8.23 11.33 -6.57
CA PRO A 80 9.67 11.50 -6.72
C PRO A 80 10.51 11.20 -5.48
N ARG A 81 9.95 11.51 -4.29
CA ARG A 81 10.62 11.36 -2.98
C ARG A 81 9.84 10.54 -1.97
N TYR A 82 8.62 10.13 -2.31
CA TYR A 82 7.72 9.49 -1.36
C TYR A 82 7.04 8.28 -1.98
N LEU A 83 6.73 7.31 -1.12
CA LEU A 83 5.70 6.34 -1.37
C LEU A 83 4.44 6.82 -0.63
N VAL A 84 3.30 6.84 -1.32
CA VAL A 84 1.98 7.09 -0.72
C VAL A 84 1.14 5.83 -0.87
N VAL A 85 0.47 5.43 0.19
CA VAL A 85 -0.39 4.25 0.21
C VAL A 85 -1.76 4.64 0.77
N ALA A 86 -2.80 4.41 -0.01
CA ALA A 86 -4.18 4.46 0.46
C ALA A 86 -4.73 3.04 0.59
N VAL A 87 -5.49 2.77 1.64
CA VAL A 87 -6.29 1.55 1.76
C VAL A 87 -7.74 1.93 1.93
N THR A 88 -8.59 1.32 1.10
CA THR A 88 -10.04 1.52 1.13
C THR A 88 -10.75 0.19 1.31
N GLY A 89 -11.76 0.17 2.19
CA GLY A 89 -12.63 -0.98 2.43
C GLY A 89 -13.96 -0.51 3.01
N ALA A 90 -15.01 -1.30 2.80
CA ALA A 90 -16.37 -0.92 3.16
C ALA A 90 -16.56 -0.62 4.66
N GLN A 91 -15.82 -1.31 5.54
CA GLN A 91 -15.89 -1.12 6.98
C GLN A 91 -14.77 -0.24 7.53
N ARG A 92 -13.55 -0.31 6.98
CA ARG A 92 -12.43 0.53 7.44
C ARG A 92 -12.50 1.98 6.97
N GLY A 93 -13.23 2.27 5.89
CA GLY A 93 -13.19 3.58 5.23
C GLY A 93 -11.93 3.75 4.39
N ILE A 94 -11.46 4.99 4.22
CA ILE A 94 -10.24 5.33 3.47
C ILE A 94 -9.17 5.81 4.44
N HIS A 95 -7.98 5.23 4.36
CA HIS A 95 -6.81 5.67 5.12
C HIS A 95 -5.64 5.88 4.18
N VAL A 96 -5.00 7.04 4.27
CA VAL A 96 -3.82 7.39 3.48
C VAL A 96 -2.61 7.53 4.41
N ARG A 97 -1.46 7.05 3.96
CA ARG A 97 -0.17 7.22 4.62
C ARG A 97 0.91 7.49 3.58
N SER A 98 1.97 8.16 3.99
CA SER A 98 3.14 8.37 3.15
C SER A 98 4.43 8.16 3.92
N ILE A 99 5.49 7.82 3.21
CA ILE A 99 6.84 7.65 3.76
C ILE A 99 7.86 8.16 2.75
N ARG A 100 8.96 8.75 3.22
CA ARG A 100 10.06 9.21 2.37
C ARG A 100 10.86 8.01 1.88
N LEU A 101 11.14 7.96 0.59
CA LEU A 101 11.90 6.86 -0.02
C LEU A 101 13.31 6.70 0.57
N GLU A 102 13.93 7.82 1.02
CA GLU A 102 15.24 7.82 1.67
C GLU A 102 15.24 7.05 3.02
N ASP A 103 14.09 7.00 3.70
CA ASP A 103 13.93 6.39 5.03
C ASP A 103 13.33 4.96 4.99
N VAL A 104 12.86 4.48 3.84
CA VAL A 104 12.19 3.17 3.72
C VAL A 104 13.20 2.03 3.72
N SER A 105 12.96 1.02 4.54
CA SER A 105 13.49 -0.33 4.37
C SER A 105 12.40 -1.28 3.88
N LEU A 106 12.73 -2.15 2.92
CA LEU A 106 11.80 -3.13 2.36
C LEU A 106 12.19 -4.54 2.80
N ASP A 107 11.22 -5.26 3.38
CA ASP A 107 11.42 -6.63 3.84
C ASP A 107 10.20 -7.50 3.50
N SER A 108 10.42 -8.78 3.27
CA SER A 108 9.33 -9.76 3.16
C SER A 108 8.81 -10.10 4.56
N ALA A 109 7.78 -9.41 5.03
CA ALA A 109 7.23 -9.65 6.37
C ALA A 109 6.51 -11.00 6.53
N LEU A 110 6.04 -11.58 5.42
CA LEU A 110 5.42 -12.89 5.38
C LEU A 110 6.10 -13.77 4.32
N PRO A 111 6.18 -15.10 4.55
CA PRO A 111 6.51 -16.03 3.48
C PRO A 111 5.60 -15.80 2.27
N ALA A 112 6.17 -15.78 1.06
CA ALA A 112 5.41 -15.60 -0.18
C ALA A 112 4.33 -16.69 -0.40
N SER A 113 4.44 -17.82 0.31
CA SER A 113 3.41 -18.87 0.33
C SER A 113 2.15 -18.50 1.13
N LEU A 114 2.24 -17.52 2.05
CA LEU A 114 1.14 -17.06 2.91
C LEU A 114 0.49 -15.77 2.40
N ASP A 115 1.26 -14.83 1.86
CA ASP A 115 0.74 -13.59 1.28
C ASP A 115 1.70 -13.01 0.23
N THR A 116 1.21 -12.11 -0.60
CA THR A 116 1.99 -11.36 -1.60
C THR A 116 2.06 -9.87 -1.24
N GLY A 117 3.11 -9.21 -1.71
CA GLY A 117 3.44 -7.83 -1.35
C GLY A 117 4.80 -7.70 -0.68
N ILE A 118 5.02 -6.56 -0.05
CA ILE A 118 6.26 -6.23 0.65
C ILE A 118 5.95 -5.37 1.87
N SER A 119 6.68 -5.53 2.97
CA SER A 119 6.61 -4.58 4.07
C SER A 119 7.56 -3.43 3.83
N ALA A 120 7.05 -2.21 4.02
CA ALA A 120 7.85 -0.99 4.09
C ALA A 120 7.90 -0.49 5.53
N THR A 121 9.11 -0.33 6.04
CA THR A 121 9.38 0.07 7.41
C THR A 121 10.13 1.40 7.45
N GLY A 122 9.67 2.30 8.31
CA GLY A 122 10.30 3.60 8.56
C GLY A 122 9.31 4.57 9.21
N PRO A 123 9.62 5.88 9.24
CA PRO A 123 8.76 6.90 9.81
C PRO A 123 7.60 7.22 8.85
N TRP A 124 6.43 6.65 9.12
CA TRP A 124 5.21 6.94 8.35
C TRP A 124 4.59 8.28 8.77
N SER A 125 3.95 8.96 7.83
CA SER A 125 3.20 10.20 8.07
C SER A 125 2.28 10.08 9.29
N GLY A 126 2.34 11.09 10.17
CA GLY A 126 1.53 11.16 11.39
C GLY A 126 2.15 10.49 12.62
N THR A 127 3.27 9.76 12.48
CA THR A 127 3.97 9.13 13.63
C THR A 127 5.49 9.23 13.48
N PRO A 128 6.24 9.81 14.44
CA PRO A 128 7.70 9.85 14.37
C PRO A 128 8.34 8.47 14.56
N GLU A 129 7.63 7.52 15.16
CA GLU A 129 8.14 6.17 15.40
C GLU A 129 8.23 5.35 14.11
N HIS A 130 9.28 4.54 14.01
CA HIS A 130 9.39 3.55 12.94
C HIS A 130 8.28 2.51 13.09
N SER A 131 7.49 2.35 12.04
CA SER A 131 6.48 1.29 11.97
C SER A 131 6.55 0.59 10.62
N SER A 132 6.14 -0.68 10.62
CA SER A 132 6.06 -1.48 9.39
C SER A 132 4.63 -1.44 8.86
N PHE A 133 4.50 -1.22 7.56
CA PHE A 133 3.23 -1.29 6.85
C PHE A 133 3.36 -2.26 5.67
N HIS A 134 2.45 -3.23 5.60
CA HIS A 134 2.42 -4.19 4.49
C HIS A 134 1.77 -3.56 3.25
N ILE A 135 2.55 -3.44 2.19
CA ILE A 135 2.11 -2.97 0.88
C ILE A 135 1.61 -4.18 0.09
N ALA A 136 0.29 -4.29 -0.01
CA ALA A 136 -0.37 -5.31 -0.80
C ALA A 136 -0.06 -5.15 -2.30
N LEU A 137 0.53 -6.18 -2.90
CA LEU A 137 0.72 -6.31 -4.35
C LEU A 137 0.41 -7.75 -4.77
N GLY A 138 -0.17 -7.94 -5.95
CA GLY A 138 -0.32 -9.26 -6.56
C GLY A 138 1.02 -9.79 -7.08
N ASP A 139 1.07 -11.10 -7.33
CA ASP A 139 2.17 -11.77 -8.04
C ASP A 139 2.02 -11.70 -9.58
N ASP A 140 1.11 -10.86 -10.06
CA ASP A 140 0.87 -10.53 -11.46
C ASP A 140 1.89 -9.50 -12.03
N PRO A 141 1.88 -9.25 -13.36
CA PRO A 141 2.86 -8.36 -13.99
C PRO A 141 2.87 -6.92 -13.42
N ASP A 142 1.71 -6.35 -13.10
CA ASP A 142 1.62 -4.97 -12.64
C ASP A 142 2.11 -4.82 -11.19
N GLY A 143 1.78 -5.79 -10.33
CA GLY A 143 2.31 -5.86 -8.96
C GLY A 143 3.84 -5.99 -8.94
N ASN A 144 4.39 -6.87 -9.78
CA ASN A 144 5.84 -7.07 -9.91
C ASN A 144 6.55 -5.83 -10.50
N ALA A 145 5.94 -5.18 -11.50
CA ALA A 145 6.47 -3.96 -12.08
C ALA A 145 6.53 -2.82 -11.06
N PHE A 146 5.48 -2.64 -10.26
CA PHE A 146 5.46 -1.64 -9.20
C PHE A 146 6.53 -1.92 -8.14
N LEU A 147 6.65 -3.17 -7.67
CA LEU A 147 7.67 -3.54 -6.68
C LEU A 147 9.09 -3.29 -7.19
N THR A 148 9.35 -3.58 -8.47
CA THR A 148 10.65 -3.33 -9.12
C THR A 148 10.96 -1.84 -9.17
N GLU A 149 10.00 -1.02 -9.59
CA GLU A 149 10.19 0.43 -9.65
C GLU A 149 10.35 1.04 -8.26
N LEU A 150 9.59 0.59 -7.26
CA LEU A 150 9.72 1.03 -5.88
C LEU A 150 11.13 0.75 -5.34
N ARG A 151 11.67 -0.46 -5.57
CA ARG A 151 13.05 -0.81 -5.18
C ARG A 151 14.07 0.11 -5.84
N THR A 152 13.94 0.33 -7.14
CA THR A 152 14.82 1.23 -7.90
C THR A 152 14.77 2.66 -7.36
N ALA A 153 13.57 3.17 -7.08
CA ALA A 153 13.38 4.52 -6.56
C ALA A 153 13.96 4.71 -5.15
N ILE A 154 13.81 3.71 -4.27
CA ILE A 154 14.42 3.71 -2.93
C ILE A 154 15.95 3.70 -3.04
N THR A 155 16.52 2.81 -3.88
CA THR A 155 17.97 2.79 -4.09
C THR A 155 18.47 4.16 -4.56
N LYS A 156 17.81 4.75 -5.55
CA LYS A 156 18.17 6.09 -6.06
C LYS A 156 18.07 7.17 -4.98
N ALA A 157 17.02 7.16 -4.16
CA ALA A 157 16.82 8.14 -3.10
C ALA A 157 17.89 8.05 -1.99
N LYS A 158 18.38 6.84 -1.69
CA LYS A 158 19.42 6.62 -0.67
C LYS A 158 20.84 6.95 -1.13
N THR A 159 21.06 7.02 -2.45
CA THR A 159 22.37 7.31 -3.05
C THR A 159 22.49 8.73 -3.62
N ALA A 160 21.42 9.51 -3.58
CA ALA A 160 21.38 10.90 -4.03
C ALA A 160 21.86 11.85 -2.93
#